data_AF-A0A1D9H7M5-F1
#
_entry.id   AF-A0A1D9H7M5-F1
#
_cell.length_a   1.000
_cell.length_b   1.000
_cell.length_c   1.000
_cell.angle_alpha   90.00
_cell.angle_beta   90.00
_cell.angle_gamma   90.00
#
_symmetry.space_group_name_H-M   'P 1'
#
loop_
_entity.id
_entity.type
_entity.pdbx_description
1 polymer ?
#
loop_
_entity_poly.entity_id
_entity_poly.type
_entity_poly.pdbx_seq_one_letter_code
_entity_poly.pdbx_strand_id
1 'polypeptide(L)'
;MPDHPDSHPALELDPLALAASLPRPIAFVDLETTGANAQHDRITEIGVVEVGPDGIVEWETLVDPGTPIPPFIQRLTGIHDEMVRGKPSFDSLAEGLAERLHGKLFVAHNARFDYGFLKSEFRRAGVDFRADVLCTVRLSRSLFPTAARHGLDALIGRFGLQPKGRHRALADAELLWQFWQHIHAQYSPALVDTAVRSLVKHGSLPPGLEEDALDGIPDRPGVYLFYGDQPMPLYIGKSIHLRQRISAHFSNDHRDAKDASLSRAIRRLEWRETGGEIGALLLEARLIKTLQPLHNQRLRRNARLYSWEMPPGLAAPRLRSDRDTDFSRPSALYGAFPSRAAAESALRALAQEHGLCESTLRLERHKRAGTPCFAHQLQRCAGACVGKEPAAEHRARTESALASMALRPWPFPGPVAWREGRGARHPWHVLENWCYLGSAPTLAATPDLLGRHASFDLDTYQILLPHLDVLLAEARPLPRGREFVLEAPQATLAPTPAHGEAVTGAADRTVSAGRARRRRQAATLPLPFSD
;
A
#
# COMPACT_ATOMS: atom_id res chain seq x y z
N MET A 1 36.69 -33.52 0.66
CA MET A 1 37.72 -32.58 1.11
C MET A 1 38.02 -31.64 -0.02
N PRO A 2 37.45 -30.43 0.02
CA PRO A 2 38.17 -29.23 -0.39
C PRO A 2 38.28 -28.26 0.80
N ASP A 3 39.50 -27.78 0.96
CA ASP A 3 40.11 -26.77 1.84
C ASP A 3 39.19 -25.97 2.78
N HIS A 4 39.42 -26.23 4.06
CA HIS A 4 39.15 -25.33 5.17
C HIS A 4 40.08 -24.11 5.01
N PRO A 5 39.60 -22.86 4.95
CA PRO A 5 40.50 -21.72 4.97
C PRO A 5 41.11 -21.65 6.36
N ASP A 6 42.44 -21.66 6.37
CA ASP A 6 43.30 -21.55 7.52
C ASP A 6 42.88 -20.39 8.43
N SER A 7 42.94 -20.64 9.73
CA SER A 7 42.98 -19.62 10.76
C SER A 7 44.22 -18.76 10.56
N HIS A 8 44.09 -17.72 9.73
CA HIS A 8 45.04 -16.62 9.73
C HIS A 8 45.13 -16.07 11.17
N PRO A 9 46.33 -15.84 11.72
CA PRO A 9 46.44 -15.09 12.97
C PRO A 9 45.72 -13.76 12.73
N ALA A 10 44.82 -13.37 13.64
CA ALA A 10 44.14 -12.10 13.56
C ALA A 10 45.21 -11.02 13.45
N LEU A 11 45.38 -10.45 12.25
CA LEU A 11 46.13 -9.23 12.07
C LEU A 11 45.39 -8.21 12.95
N GLU A 12 45.99 -7.84 14.07
CA GLU A 12 45.54 -6.69 14.86
C GLU A 12 45.63 -5.49 13.93
N LEU A 13 44.51 -5.17 13.29
CA LEU A 13 44.38 -3.97 12.50
C LEU A 13 44.44 -2.79 13.46
N ASP A 14 45.39 -1.89 13.24
CA ASP A 14 45.40 -0.60 13.89
C ASP A 14 44.08 0.14 13.55
N PRO A 15 43.20 0.41 14.53
CA PRO A 15 41.92 1.05 14.29
C PRO A 15 42.06 2.42 13.63
N LEU A 16 43.14 3.15 13.94
CA LEU A 16 43.41 4.47 13.36
C LEU A 16 43.86 4.36 11.91
N ALA A 17 44.70 3.39 11.59
CA ALA A 17 45.08 3.10 10.20
C ALA A 17 43.86 2.70 9.35
N LEU A 18 42.97 1.87 9.90
CA LEU A 18 41.73 1.50 9.23
C LEU A 18 40.85 2.74 9.00
N ALA A 19 40.63 3.56 10.04
CA ALA A 19 39.85 4.80 9.95
C ALA A 19 40.37 5.75 8.86
N ALA A 20 41.70 5.93 8.79
CA ALA A 20 42.36 6.77 7.79
C ALA A 20 42.25 6.24 6.35
N SER A 21 42.08 4.92 6.19
CA SER A 21 41.98 4.27 4.88
C SER A 21 40.57 4.23 4.29
N LEU A 22 39.54 4.66 5.05
CA LEU A 22 38.16 4.57 4.60
C LEU A 22 37.89 5.52 3.42
N PRO A 23 37.13 5.09 2.40
CA PRO A 23 36.85 5.90 1.22
C PRO A 23 35.94 7.12 1.53
N ARG A 24 35.26 7.09 2.67
CA ARG A 24 34.47 8.19 3.22
C ARG A 24 34.30 8.01 4.73
N PRO A 25 34.03 9.09 5.49
CA PRO A 25 33.71 8.97 6.90
C PRO A 25 32.44 8.14 7.15
N ILE A 26 32.41 7.45 8.28
CA ILE A 26 31.34 6.56 8.71
C ILE A 26 30.85 7.01 10.10
N ALA A 27 29.54 6.97 10.32
CA ALA A 27 28.94 7.15 11.63
C ALA A 27 28.21 5.86 12.03
N PHE A 28 28.72 5.16 13.04
CA PHE A 28 28.02 4.06 13.67
C PHE A 28 27.06 4.62 14.71
N VAL A 29 25.77 4.30 14.57
CA VAL A 29 24.70 4.91 15.35
C VAL A 29 23.83 3.82 15.96
N ASP A 30 23.46 4.03 17.20
CA ASP A 30 22.46 3.25 17.93
C ASP A 30 21.61 4.20 18.79
N LEU A 31 20.36 3.82 19.06
CA LEU A 31 19.39 4.64 19.78
C LEU A 31 18.65 3.83 20.84
N GLU A 32 18.42 4.46 21.99
CA GLU A 32 17.40 4.00 22.93
C GLU A 32 16.14 4.88 22.79
N THR A 33 14.97 4.27 22.94
CA THR A 33 13.69 4.89 22.60
C THR A 33 12.58 4.52 23.57
N THR A 34 11.51 5.32 23.62
CA THR A 34 10.35 5.08 24.49
C THR A 34 9.44 3.94 24.00
N GLY A 35 9.74 3.31 22.86
CA GLY A 35 8.94 2.27 22.23
C GLY A 35 9.43 1.92 20.82
N ALA A 36 8.65 1.17 20.05
CA ALA A 36 9.10 0.63 18.76
C ALA A 36 8.58 1.36 17.51
N ASN A 37 7.75 2.40 17.68
CA ASN A 37 7.08 3.11 16.59
C ASN A 37 7.56 4.56 16.47
N ALA A 38 8.46 4.82 15.53
CA ALA A 38 9.02 6.14 15.25
C ALA A 38 7.98 7.26 14.98
N GLN A 39 6.73 6.95 14.63
CA GLN A 39 5.69 7.97 14.43
C GLN A 39 5.13 8.53 15.75
N HIS A 40 5.16 7.73 16.82
CA HIS A 40 4.56 8.08 18.12
C HIS A 40 5.61 8.14 19.23
N ASP A 41 6.52 7.18 19.26
CA ASP A 41 7.58 7.08 20.26
C ASP A 41 8.69 8.11 20.01
N ARG A 42 9.52 8.31 21.04
CA ARG A 42 10.57 9.33 21.12
C ARG A 42 11.93 8.69 21.41
N ILE A 43 12.99 9.40 21.06
CA ILE A 43 14.37 9.02 21.40
C ILE A 43 14.69 9.42 22.84
N THR A 44 15.37 8.55 23.59
CA THR A 44 15.83 8.78 24.98
C THR A 44 17.34 8.80 25.11
N GLU A 45 18.08 8.16 24.20
CA GLU A 45 19.54 8.20 24.15
C GLU A 45 20.02 8.08 22.70
N ILE A 46 21.12 8.76 22.38
CA ILE A 46 21.80 8.68 21.08
C ILE A 46 23.27 8.36 21.33
N GLY A 47 23.78 7.32 20.70
CA GLY A 47 25.19 6.96 20.66
C GLY A 47 25.73 7.03 19.25
N VAL A 48 26.85 7.71 19.05
CA VAL A 48 27.51 7.86 17.76
C VAL A 48 29.01 7.60 17.90
N VAL A 49 29.53 6.70 17.08
CA VAL A 49 30.97 6.53 16.85
C VAL A 49 31.29 6.98 15.44
N GLU A 50 31.94 8.13 15.31
CA GLU A 50 32.43 8.65 14.05
C GLU A 50 33.83 8.13 13.76
N VAL A 51 34.02 7.68 12.53
CA VAL A 51 35.27 7.09 12.07
C VAL A 51 35.61 7.69 10.71
N GLY A 52 36.80 8.25 10.57
CA GLY A 52 37.26 8.81 9.31
C GLY A 52 38.74 9.21 9.34
N PRO A 53 39.21 9.96 8.33
CA PRO A 53 40.59 10.40 8.23
C PRO A 53 41.04 11.29 9.38
N ASP A 54 40.10 12.02 10.00
CA ASP A 54 40.37 12.91 11.14
C ASP A 54 40.41 12.16 12.49
N GLY A 55 40.23 10.83 12.49
CA GLY A 55 40.29 9.97 13.66
C GLY A 55 38.97 9.30 14.02
N ILE A 56 38.88 8.86 15.28
CA ILE A 56 37.72 8.18 15.87
C ILE A 56 37.18 9.08 16.98
N VAL A 57 35.91 9.47 16.90
CA VAL A 57 35.26 10.34 17.88
C VAL A 57 33.98 9.66 18.39
N GLU A 58 33.90 9.49 19.70
CA GLU A 58 32.72 8.99 20.39
C GLU A 58 31.88 10.17 20.90
N TRP A 59 30.58 10.13 20.66
CA TRP A 59 29.62 11.11 21.15
C TRP A 59 28.36 10.42 21.64
N GLU A 60 27.94 10.76 22.85
CA GLU A 60 26.70 10.25 23.43
C GLU A 60 25.90 11.35 24.12
N THR A 61 24.59 11.19 24.13
CA THR A 61 23.71 12.08 24.90
C THR A 61 22.42 11.39 25.30
N LEU A 62 21.97 11.66 26.52
CA LEU A 62 20.59 11.41 26.92
C LEU A 62 19.71 12.53 26.37
N VAL A 63 18.51 12.19 25.95
CA VAL A 63 17.55 13.11 25.33
C VAL A 63 16.30 13.14 26.21
N ASP A 64 15.80 14.33 26.52
CA ASP A 64 14.48 14.47 27.13
C ASP A 64 13.40 14.20 26.06
N PRO A 65 12.67 13.08 26.15
CA PRO A 65 11.68 12.70 25.13
C PRO A 65 10.40 13.55 25.21
N GLY A 66 10.22 14.36 26.28
CA GLY A 66 8.99 15.12 26.52
C GLY A 66 7.75 14.26 26.76
N THR A 67 7.93 12.97 27.04
CA THR A 67 6.86 11.99 27.34
C THR A 67 7.36 10.97 28.36
N PRO A 68 6.50 10.39 29.22
CA PRO A 68 6.91 9.33 30.13
C PRO A 68 7.46 8.11 29.39
N ILE A 69 8.53 7.52 29.93
CA ILE A 69 9.12 6.26 29.43
C ILE A 69 8.33 5.08 30.02
N PRO A 70 7.74 4.18 29.21
CA PRO A 70 6.99 3.04 29.72
C PRO A 70 7.83 2.13 30.65
N PRO A 71 7.29 1.60 31.76
CA PRO A 71 8.06 0.82 32.74
C PRO A 71 8.80 -0.39 32.16
N PHE A 72 8.28 -1.00 31.08
CA PHE A 72 8.96 -2.12 30.44
C PHE A 72 10.21 -1.68 29.66
N ILE A 73 10.19 -0.48 29.06
CA ILE A 73 11.36 0.11 28.38
C ILE A 73 12.40 0.52 29.41
N GLN A 74 11.99 1.11 30.53
CA GLN A 74 12.91 1.45 31.63
C GLN A 74 13.66 0.21 32.14
N ARG A 75 12.97 -0.94 32.28
CA ARG A 75 13.62 -2.21 32.65
C ARG A 75 14.54 -2.77 31.57
N LEU A 76 14.24 -2.52 30.29
CA LEU A 76 15.01 -3.04 29.16
C LEU A 76 16.30 -2.26 28.94
N THR A 77 16.21 -0.93 29.01
CA THR A 77 17.30 0.01 28.67
C THR A 77 18.05 0.52 29.91
N GLY A 78 17.43 0.41 31.09
CA GLY A 78 17.94 1.03 32.32
C GLY A 78 17.77 2.55 32.36
N ILE A 79 17.10 3.16 31.37
CA ILE A 79 16.87 4.60 31.32
C ILE A 79 15.55 4.93 32.00
N HIS A 80 15.62 5.69 33.09
CA HIS A 80 14.47 6.14 33.88
C HIS A 80 14.08 7.57 33.55
N ASP A 81 12.83 7.95 33.81
CA ASP A 81 12.32 9.31 33.58
C ASP A 81 13.17 10.37 34.30
N GLU A 82 13.70 10.05 35.48
CA GLU A 82 14.60 10.92 36.25
C GLU A 82 15.93 11.21 35.55
N MET A 83 16.42 10.29 34.72
CA MET A 83 17.70 10.42 34.02
C MET A 83 17.63 11.37 32.83
N VAL A 84 16.48 11.36 32.14
CA VAL A 84 16.23 12.17 30.95
C VAL A 84 15.64 13.54 31.28
N ARG A 85 15.05 13.70 32.47
CA ARG A 85 14.48 14.98 32.90
C ARG A 85 15.53 16.08 32.94
N GLY A 86 15.30 17.15 32.19
CA GLY A 86 16.20 18.29 32.13
C GLY A 86 17.44 18.07 31.25
N LYS A 87 17.48 16.96 30.50
CA LYS A 87 18.41 16.78 29.38
C LYS A 87 17.94 17.58 28.16
N PRO A 88 18.81 17.79 27.16
CA PRO A 88 18.41 18.48 25.93
C PRO A 88 17.25 17.76 25.24
N SER A 89 16.33 18.53 24.64
CA SER A 89 15.33 17.96 23.74
C SER A 89 15.96 17.63 22.39
N PHE A 90 15.36 16.72 21.61
CA PHE A 90 15.85 16.44 20.26
C PHE A 90 15.91 17.71 19.39
N ASP A 91 14.90 18.56 19.49
CA ASP A 91 14.81 19.83 18.75
C ASP A 91 16.07 20.70 18.98
N SER A 92 16.50 20.83 20.24
CA SER A 92 17.73 21.58 20.58
C SER A 92 19.03 20.92 20.09
N LEU A 93 19.01 19.63 19.80
CA LEU A 93 20.16 18.87 19.30
C LEU A 93 20.18 18.75 17.77
N ALA A 94 19.06 19.07 17.10
CA ALA A 94 18.83 18.71 15.70
C ALA A 94 19.92 19.27 14.77
N GLU A 95 20.21 20.56 14.82
CA GLU A 95 21.21 21.16 13.92
C GLU A 95 22.61 20.54 14.10
N GLY A 96 23.08 20.43 15.35
CA GLY A 96 24.39 19.86 15.65
C GLY A 96 24.49 18.36 15.31
N LEU A 97 23.41 17.59 15.51
CA LEU A 97 23.37 16.19 15.11
C LEU A 97 23.32 16.02 13.59
N ALA A 98 22.58 16.88 12.88
CA ALA A 98 22.53 16.87 11.43
C ALA A 98 23.91 17.16 10.82
N GLU A 99 24.63 18.15 11.37
CA GLU A 99 26.01 18.47 10.99
C GLU A 99 26.94 17.28 11.27
N ARG A 100 26.83 16.67 12.45
CA ARG A 100 27.63 15.49 12.82
C ARG A 100 27.42 14.32 11.87
N LEU A 101 26.19 14.10 11.37
CA LEU A 101 25.89 12.98 10.48
C LEU A 101 26.06 13.33 8.99
N HIS A 102 26.25 14.60 8.65
CA HIS A 102 26.30 15.08 7.26
C HIS A 102 27.47 14.46 6.47
N GLY A 103 27.18 13.97 5.27
CA GLY A 103 28.18 13.41 4.35
C GLY A 103 28.78 12.07 4.77
N LYS A 104 28.37 11.50 5.91
CA LYS A 104 28.88 10.23 6.45
C LYS A 104 28.00 9.05 6.01
N LEU A 105 28.59 7.86 5.93
CA LEU A 105 27.83 6.62 5.85
C LEU A 105 27.19 6.33 7.22
N PHE A 106 25.86 6.34 7.28
CA PHE A 106 25.11 5.95 8.46
C PHE A 106 25.07 4.43 8.60
N VAL A 107 25.64 3.88 9.68
CA VAL A 107 25.70 2.44 9.94
C VAL A 107 24.99 2.13 11.25
N ALA A 108 24.03 1.21 11.23
CA ALA A 108 23.33 0.79 12.45
C ALA A 108 22.95 -0.70 12.39
N HIS A 109 22.68 -1.29 13.57
CA HIS A 109 22.24 -2.68 13.68
C HIS A 109 20.73 -2.75 13.58
N ASN A 110 20.22 -3.33 12.48
CA ASN A 110 18.82 -3.16 12.08
C ASN A 110 18.48 -1.69 11.75
N ALA A 111 19.35 -1.02 10.98
CA ALA A 111 19.32 0.41 10.66
C ALA A 111 17.97 1.01 10.19
N ARG A 112 16.98 0.21 9.78
CA ARG A 112 15.62 0.69 9.53
C ARG A 112 14.99 1.30 10.78
N PHE A 113 15.30 0.75 11.95
CA PHE A 113 14.81 1.22 13.24
C PHE A 113 15.40 2.59 13.56
N ASP A 114 16.72 2.66 13.73
CA ASP A 114 17.44 3.86 14.18
C ASP A 114 17.25 5.03 13.21
N TYR A 115 17.48 4.77 11.92
CA TYR A 115 17.30 5.79 10.89
C TYR A 115 15.84 6.26 10.80
N GLY A 116 14.88 5.38 11.07
CA GLY A 116 13.45 5.72 11.10
C GLY A 116 13.11 6.69 12.22
N PHE A 117 13.66 6.47 13.43
CA PHE A 117 13.50 7.35 14.58
C PHE A 117 14.15 8.72 14.35
N LEU A 118 15.42 8.74 13.94
CA LEU A 118 16.10 10.00 13.63
C LEU A 118 15.37 10.80 12.55
N LYS A 119 14.97 10.16 11.45
CA LYS A 119 14.23 10.85 10.38
C LYS A 119 12.90 11.42 10.87
N SER A 120 12.22 10.76 11.80
CA SER A 120 10.98 11.25 12.40
C SER A 120 11.24 12.46 13.29
N GLU A 121 12.25 12.39 14.16
CA GLU A 121 12.61 13.48 15.06
C GLU A 121 13.15 14.71 14.30
N PHE A 122 14.01 14.52 13.30
CA PHE A 122 14.46 15.61 12.43
C PHE A 122 13.30 16.29 11.71
N ARG A 123 12.32 15.51 11.21
CA ARG A 123 11.11 16.07 10.61
C ARG A 123 10.29 16.89 11.61
N ARG A 124 10.16 16.43 12.87
CA ARG A 124 9.48 17.17 13.94
C ARG A 124 10.19 18.50 14.25
N ALA A 125 11.52 18.51 14.19
CA ALA A 125 12.36 19.69 14.33
C ALA A 125 12.46 20.56 13.05
N GLY A 126 11.74 20.21 11.97
CA GLY A 126 11.77 20.97 10.72
C GLY A 126 13.04 20.81 9.85
N VAL A 127 13.87 19.81 10.13
CA VAL A 127 15.12 19.51 9.40
C VAL A 127 14.90 18.37 8.40
N ASP A 128 15.22 18.56 7.12
CA ASP A 128 15.25 17.44 6.15
C ASP A 128 16.56 16.67 6.31
N PHE A 129 16.48 15.52 6.97
CA PHE A 129 17.62 14.63 7.18
C PHE A 129 17.63 13.47 6.19
N ARG A 130 18.75 13.31 5.50
CA ARG A 130 19.04 12.18 4.60
C ARG A 130 20.49 11.73 4.75
N ALA A 131 20.70 10.43 4.78
CA ALA A 131 22.03 9.81 4.76
C ALA A 131 22.02 8.54 3.92
N ASP A 132 23.19 8.15 3.43
CA ASP A 132 23.40 6.79 2.93
C ASP A 132 23.39 5.82 4.11
N VAL A 133 22.60 4.74 4.02
CA VAL A 133 22.35 3.84 5.15
C VAL A 133 22.83 2.43 4.86
N LEU A 134 23.63 1.89 5.78
CA LEU A 134 24.06 0.49 5.81
C LEU A 134 23.53 -0.20 7.07
N CYS A 135 22.97 -1.40 6.89
CA CYS A 135 22.49 -2.24 7.98
C CYS A 135 23.47 -3.38 8.24
N THR A 136 24.07 -3.44 9.43
CA THR A 136 25.09 -4.45 9.78
C THR A 136 24.54 -5.88 9.80
N VAL A 137 23.24 -6.07 10.05
CA VAL A 137 22.58 -7.38 9.91
C VAL A 137 22.64 -7.87 8.46
N ARG A 138 22.38 -6.97 7.49
CA ARG A 138 22.45 -7.31 6.06
C ARG A 138 23.89 -7.55 5.62
N LEU A 139 24.82 -6.71 6.11
CA LEU A 139 26.25 -6.88 5.86
C LEU A 139 26.75 -8.23 6.37
N SER A 140 26.44 -8.56 7.62
CA SER A 140 26.80 -9.84 8.23
C SER A 140 26.20 -11.03 7.47
N ARG A 141 24.95 -10.95 6.99
CA ARG A 141 24.35 -12.00 6.14
C ARG A 141 25.06 -12.17 4.80
N SER A 142 25.50 -11.06 4.20
CA SER A 142 26.20 -11.08 2.92
C SER A 142 27.60 -11.68 3.05
N LEU A 143 28.33 -11.32 4.11
CA LEU A 143 29.70 -11.78 4.34
C LEU A 143 29.74 -13.20 4.94
N PHE A 144 28.77 -13.55 5.80
CA PHE A 144 28.72 -14.82 6.53
C PHE A 144 27.41 -15.58 6.30
N PRO A 145 27.11 -16.02 5.07
CA PRO A 145 25.80 -16.59 4.72
C PRO A 145 25.47 -17.92 5.41
N THR A 146 26.47 -18.64 5.90
CA THR A 146 26.32 -19.92 6.61
C THR A 146 25.99 -19.76 8.09
N ALA A 147 26.04 -18.53 8.62
CA ALA A 147 25.76 -18.26 10.01
C ALA A 147 24.26 -18.35 10.35
N ALA A 148 23.95 -19.01 11.48
CA ALA A 148 22.55 -19.21 11.88
C ALA A 148 21.84 -17.92 12.37
N ARG A 149 22.57 -16.98 12.98
CA ARG A 149 22.01 -15.75 13.58
C ARG A 149 22.90 -14.55 13.27
N HIS A 150 22.31 -13.37 13.13
CA HIS A 150 23.01 -12.11 12.79
C HIS A 150 22.61 -10.94 13.67
N GLY A 151 21.93 -11.20 14.79
CA GLY A 151 21.65 -10.18 15.80
C GLY A 151 22.93 -9.79 16.54
N LEU A 152 22.93 -8.66 17.24
CA LEU A 152 24.13 -8.09 17.84
C LEU A 152 24.79 -9.06 18.84
N ASP A 153 24.00 -9.72 19.69
CA ASP A 153 24.51 -10.76 20.61
C ASP A 153 25.19 -11.92 19.88
N ALA A 154 24.70 -12.28 18.68
CA ALA A 154 25.33 -13.32 17.86
C ALA A 154 26.62 -12.86 17.21
N LEU A 155 26.76 -11.56 16.91
CA LEU A 155 28.03 -10.97 16.46
C LEU A 155 29.04 -10.92 17.61
N ILE A 156 28.61 -10.49 18.80
CA ILE A 156 29.43 -10.48 20.02
C ILE A 156 30.01 -11.88 20.25
N GLY A 157 29.16 -12.90 20.32
CA GLY A 157 29.62 -14.27 20.57
C GLY A 157 30.50 -14.87 19.45
N ARG A 158 30.26 -14.50 18.18
CA ARG A 158 31.01 -15.05 17.05
C ARG A 158 32.40 -14.44 16.92
N PHE A 159 32.50 -13.13 17.08
CA PHE A 159 33.74 -12.39 16.83
C PHE A 159 34.47 -12.04 18.12
N GLY A 160 33.93 -12.40 19.30
CA GLY A 160 34.55 -12.07 20.58
C GLY A 160 34.57 -10.56 20.84
N LEU A 161 33.55 -9.83 20.37
CA LEU A 161 33.44 -8.39 20.58
C LEU A 161 33.35 -8.10 22.09
N GLN A 162 33.96 -7.00 22.53
CA GLN A 162 34.07 -6.64 23.95
C GLN A 162 33.06 -5.53 24.26
N PRO A 163 31.89 -5.84 24.84
CA PRO A 163 30.92 -4.83 25.25
C PRO A 163 31.43 -4.07 26.49
N LYS A 164 31.45 -2.74 26.44
CA LYS A 164 31.64 -1.89 27.65
C LYS A 164 30.35 -1.70 28.47
N GLY A 165 29.24 -2.29 28.00
CA GLY A 165 27.89 -2.27 28.54
C GLY A 165 26.93 -2.85 27.47
N ARG A 166 25.72 -3.27 27.85
CA ARG A 166 24.68 -3.71 26.90
C ARG A 166 23.43 -2.86 27.12
N HIS A 167 22.73 -2.51 26.04
CA HIS A 167 21.51 -1.67 26.08
C HIS A 167 21.80 -0.23 26.52
N ARG A 168 22.95 0.28 26.05
CA ARG A 168 23.33 1.69 26.09
C ARG A 168 23.80 2.06 24.70
N ALA A 169 23.30 3.17 24.17
CA ALA A 169 23.43 3.48 22.76
C ALA A 169 24.89 3.56 22.30
N LEU A 170 25.78 4.22 23.04
CA LEU A 170 27.18 4.33 22.64
C LEU A 170 27.90 2.97 22.67
N ALA A 171 27.67 2.16 23.70
CA ALA A 171 28.29 0.84 23.82
C ALA A 171 27.86 -0.08 22.67
N ASP A 172 26.60 0.00 22.24
CA ASP A 172 26.10 -0.76 21.10
C ASP A 172 26.67 -0.25 19.76
N ALA A 173 26.83 1.07 19.58
CA ALA A 173 27.50 1.65 18.41
C ALA A 173 28.99 1.26 18.33
N GLU A 174 29.71 1.23 19.46
CA GLU A 174 31.09 0.76 19.53
C GLU A 174 31.22 -0.71 19.09
N LEU A 175 30.28 -1.57 19.46
CA LEU A 175 30.29 -2.97 19.00
C LEU A 175 30.18 -3.09 17.48
N LEU A 176 29.48 -2.15 16.82
CA LEU A 176 29.42 -2.11 15.35
C LEU A 176 30.75 -1.68 14.75
N TRP A 177 31.46 -0.75 15.38
CA TRP A 177 32.81 -0.40 14.99
C TRP A 177 33.78 -1.57 15.18
N GLN A 178 33.69 -2.30 16.30
CA GLN A 178 34.48 -3.52 16.50
C GLN A 178 34.17 -4.58 15.43
N PHE A 179 32.89 -4.80 15.12
CA PHE A 179 32.50 -5.69 14.03
C PHE A 179 33.09 -5.25 12.68
N TRP A 180 33.11 -3.94 12.41
CA TRP A 180 33.72 -3.38 11.21
C TRP A 180 35.23 -3.67 11.12
N GLN A 181 35.97 -3.53 12.22
CA GLN A 181 37.38 -3.91 12.27
C GLN A 181 37.59 -5.39 11.96
N HIS A 182 36.75 -6.27 12.56
CA HIS A 182 36.85 -7.71 12.34
C HIS A 182 36.60 -8.12 10.88
N ILE A 183 35.63 -7.52 10.20
CA ILE A 183 35.39 -7.85 8.79
C ILE A 183 36.55 -7.41 7.89
N HIS A 184 37.22 -6.30 8.21
CA HIS A 184 38.41 -5.85 7.48
C HIS A 184 39.67 -6.68 7.80
N ALA A 185 39.71 -7.32 8.97
CA ALA A 185 40.77 -8.28 9.30
C ALA A 185 40.60 -9.61 8.55
N GLN A 186 39.36 -9.98 8.22
CA GLN A 186 39.03 -11.26 7.59
C GLN A 186 38.89 -11.18 6.06
N TYR A 187 38.46 -10.04 5.52
CA TYR A 187 38.21 -9.86 4.10
C TYR A 187 39.01 -8.71 3.52
N SER A 188 39.35 -8.82 2.22
CA SER A 188 40.03 -7.75 1.53
C SER A 188 39.18 -6.47 1.48
N PRO A 189 39.80 -5.27 1.50
CA PRO A 189 39.06 -4.01 1.39
C PRO A 189 38.13 -3.94 0.18
N ALA A 190 38.54 -4.49 -0.97
CA ALA A 190 37.74 -4.52 -2.18
C ALA A 190 36.45 -5.36 -2.05
N LEU A 191 36.52 -6.49 -1.33
CA LEU A 191 35.36 -7.34 -1.09
C LEU A 191 34.38 -6.66 -0.14
N VAL A 192 34.88 -6.06 0.95
CA VAL A 192 34.05 -5.32 1.89
C VAL A 192 33.39 -4.13 1.20
N ASP A 193 34.14 -3.35 0.41
CA ASP A 193 33.59 -2.22 -0.37
C ASP A 193 32.49 -2.68 -1.34
N THR A 194 32.71 -3.80 -2.05
CA THR A 194 31.69 -4.38 -2.95
C THR A 194 30.42 -4.76 -2.17
N ALA A 195 30.56 -5.44 -1.03
CA ALA A 195 29.44 -5.81 -0.18
C ALA A 195 28.71 -4.57 0.35
N VAL A 196 29.45 -3.56 0.82
CA VAL A 196 28.91 -2.28 1.29
C VAL A 196 28.14 -1.59 0.17
N ARG A 197 28.72 -1.36 -1.01
CA ARG A 197 28.05 -0.71 -2.15
C ARG A 197 26.76 -1.43 -2.57
N SER A 198 26.75 -2.76 -2.53
CA SER A 198 25.55 -3.54 -2.86
C SER A 198 24.42 -3.44 -1.82
N LEU A 199 24.75 -3.05 -0.58
CA LEU A 199 23.85 -3.06 0.57
C LEU A 199 23.46 -1.67 1.06
N VAL A 200 24.34 -0.68 0.86
CA VAL A 200 24.06 0.74 1.04
C VAL A 200 22.87 1.04 0.17
N LYS A 201 21.79 1.46 0.82
CA LYS A 201 20.52 1.71 0.16
C LYS A 201 20.63 2.96 -0.71
N HIS A 202 21.15 2.81 -1.91
CA HIS A 202 20.46 3.41 -3.04
C HIS A 202 19.19 2.55 -3.25
N GLY A 203 18.04 3.15 -3.53
CA GLY A 203 16.94 2.37 -4.09
C GLY A 203 17.47 1.80 -5.41
N SER A 204 17.96 0.57 -5.40
CA SER A 204 18.60 -0.01 -6.59
C SER A 204 17.53 -0.11 -7.66
N LEU A 205 17.70 0.70 -8.72
CA LEU A 205 16.79 0.67 -9.84
C LEU A 205 16.84 -0.72 -10.49
N PRO A 206 15.71 -1.21 -11.02
CA PRO A 206 15.70 -2.39 -11.87
C PRO A 206 16.77 -2.26 -12.96
N PRO A 207 17.48 -3.35 -13.35
CA PRO A 207 18.59 -3.29 -14.29
C PRO A 207 18.27 -2.70 -15.67
N GLY A 208 16.99 -2.54 -16.02
CA GLY A 208 16.54 -1.94 -17.27
C GLY A 208 16.00 -0.52 -17.14
N LEU A 209 16.23 0.15 -16.01
CA LEU A 209 15.97 1.59 -15.83
C LEU A 209 17.31 2.33 -15.72
N GLU A 210 17.43 3.45 -16.42
CA GLU A 210 18.57 4.38 -16.33
C GLU A 210 18.77 4.88 -14.90
N GLU A 211 20.00 5.21 -14.50
CA GLU A 211 20.33 5.63 -13.13
C GLU A 211 19.60 6.91 -12.68
N ASP A 212 19.20 7.75 -13.64
CA ASP A 212 18.44 8.99 -13.45
C ASP A 212 16.91 8.82 -13.57
N ALA A 213 16.40 7.59 -13.70
CA ALA A 213 14.97 7.34 -13.95
C ALA A 213 14.02 7.84 -12.85
N LEU A 214 14.55 8.19 -11.67
CA LEU A 214 13.79 8.80 -10.57
C LEU A 214 13.90 10.32 -10.52
N ASP A 215 14.78 10.91 -11.32
CA ASP A 215 15.01 12.34 -11.38
C ASP A 215 13.81 13.02 -12.04
N GLY A 216 13.49 14.22 -11.56
CA GLY A 216 12.31 14.96 -12.01
C GLY A 216 10.97 14.46 -11.48
N ILE A 217 10.89 13.32 -10.77
CA ILE A 217 9.66 12.89 -10.12
C ILE A 217 9.35 13.83 -8.93
N PRO A 218 8.22 14.55 -8.95
CA PRO A 218 7.86 15.43 -7.86
C PRO A 218 7.37 14.62 -6.64
N ASP A 219 7.59 15.12 -5.43
CA ASP A 219 6.96 14.54 -4.24
C ASP A 219 5.57 15.16 -4.01
N ARG A 220 4.64 14.82 -4.91
CA ARG A 220 3.29 15.39 -4.97
C ARG A 220 2.25 14.32 -5.28
N PRO A 221 0.95 14.63 -5.13
CA PRO A 221 -0.11 13.71 -5.52
C PRO A 221 -0.11 13.39 -7.02
N GLY A 222 -0.41 12.14 -7.34
CA GLY A 222 -0.59 11.74 -8.73
C GLY A 222 -0.65 10.23 -8.94
N VAL A 223 -0.56 9.85 -10.21
CA VAL A 223 -0.62 8.47 -10.67
C VAL A 223 0.67 8.13 -11.42
N TYR A 224 1.23 6.96 -11.16
CA TYR A 224 2.42 6.43 -11.85
C TYR A 224 2.08 5.15 -12.60
N LEU A 225 2.79 4.93 -13.70
CA LEU A 225 2.62 3.82 -14.61
C LEU A 225 3.96 3.13 -14.82
N PHE A 226 3.98 1.83 -14.60
CA PHE A 226 5.14 0.98 -14.84
C PHE A 226 4.94 0.22 -16.13
N TYR A 227 5.92 0.30 -17.02
CA TYR A 227 5.97 -0.40 -18.30
C TYR A 227 7.13 -1.39 -18.31
N GLY A 228 6.94 -2.51 -19.02
CA GLY A 228 8.00 -3.42 -19.39
C GLY A 228 8.46 -3.13 -20.81
N ASP A 229 8.86 -4.18 -21.54
CA ASP A 229 9.29 -4.06 -22.95
C ASP A 229 8.13 -3.76 -23.92
N GLN A 230 6.89 -3.93 -23.48
CA GLN A 230 5.67 -3.75 -24.29
C GLN A 230 5.01 -2.40 -24.02
N PRO A 231 4.25 -1.84 -24.99
CA PRO A 231 3.58 -0.54 -24.82
C PRO A 231 2.44 -0.55 -23.80
N MET A 232 1.98 -1.73 -23.36
CA MET A 232 0.94 -1.85 -22.35
C MET A 232 1.53 -1.76 -20.92
N PRO A 233 0.93 -0.97 -20.00
CA PRO A 233 1.45 -0.87 -18.65
C PRO A 233 1.33 -2.20 -17.90
N LEU A 234 2.39 -2.55 -17.17
CA LEU A 234 2.41 -3.67 -16.24
C LEU A 234 1.54 -3.36 -15.02
N TYR A 235 1.68 -2.14 -14.49
CA TYR A 235 1.04 -1.71 -13.26
C TYR A 235 0.76 -0.21 -13.29
N ILE A 236 -0.33 0.20 -12.66
CA ILE A 236 -0.70 1.60 -12.44
C ILE A 236 -0.98 1.77 -10.95
N GLY A 237 -0.42 2.81 -10.32
CA GLY A 237 -0.66 3.09 -8.91
C GLY A 237 -0.80 4.57 -8.62
N LYS A 238 -1.45 4.91 -7.51
CA LYS A 238 -1.56 6.28 -6.99
C LYS A 238 -0.68 6.56 -5.77
N SER A 239 -0.41 7.83 -5.51
CA SER A 239 0.20 8.31 -4.27
C SER A 239 -0.14 9.77 -4.01
N ILE A 240 -0.09 10.19 -2.74
CA ILE A 240 0.02 11.61 -2.35
C ILE A 240 1.48 12.11 -2.35
N HIS A 241 2.44 11.18 -2.30
CA HIS A 241 3.90 11.39 -2.36
C HIS A 241 4.48 10.50 -3.47
N LEU A 242 4.44 10.98 -4.73
CA LEU A 242 4.81 10.17 -5.91
C LEU A 242 6.23 9.62 -5.80
N ARG A 243 7.22 10.49 -5.55
CA ARG A 243 8.63 10.11 -5.44
C ARG A 243 8.84 9.03 -4.38
N GLN A 244 8.33 9.25 -3.16
CA GLN A 244 8.48 8.27 -2.07
C GLN A 244 7.84 6.92 -2.42
N ARG A 245 6.65 6.92 -3.02
CA ARG A 245 5.92 5.69 -3.34
C ARG A 245 6.59 4.89 -4.45
N ILE A 246 7.10 5.58 -5.48
CA ILE A 246 7.82 4.94 -6.58
C ILE A 246 9.14 4.36 -6.07
N SER A 247 9.93 5.10 -5.28
CA SER A 247 11.16 4.57 -4.67
C SER A 247 10.92 3.36 -3.77
N ALA A 248 9.76 3.26 -3.12
CA ALA A 248 9.39 2.10 -2.32
C ALA A 248 9.22 0.81 -3.16
N HIS A 249 8.84 0.91 -4.45
CA HIS A 249 8.77 -0.23 -5.37
C HIS A 249 10.14 -0.73 -5.82
N PHE A 250 11.19 0.06 -5.65
CA PHE A 250 12.58 -0.31 -5.99
C PHE A 250 13.41 -0.65 -4.75
N SER A 251 12.80 -0.55 -3.57
CA SER A 251 13.43 -0.97 -2.33
C SER A 251 13.37 -2.50 -2.25
N ASN A 252 14.52 -3.15 -2.01
CA ASN A 252 14.68 -4.61 -1.83
C ASN A 252 13.91 -5.21 -0.62
N ASP A 253 12.94 -4.48 -0.05
CA ASP A 253 12.07 -4.86 1.06
C ASP A 253 10.75 -5.51 0.55
N HIS A 254 10.75 -6.09 -0.66
CA HIS A 254 9.59 -6.79 -1.20
C HIS A 254 9.23 -8.00 -0.33
N ARG A 255 8.29 -7.78 0.60
CA ARG A 255 7.67 -8.86 1.40
C ARG A 255 6.92 -9.87 0.53
N ASP A 256 6.54 -9.47 -0.68
CA ASP A 256 5.78 -10.26 -1.64
C ASP A 256 6.58 -10.59 -2.90
N ALA A 257 6.63 -11.88 -3.26
CA ALA A 257 7.28 -12.35 -4.50
C ALA A 257 6.72 -11.70 -5.78
N LYS A 258 5.47 -11.21 -5.74
CA LYS A 258 4.83 -10.48 -6.83
C LYS A 258 5.45 -9.10 -7.05
N ASP A 259 5.76 -8.37 -5.98
CA ASP A 259 6.35 -7.03 -6.09
C ASP A 259 7.80 -7.11 -6.58
N ALA A 260 8.55 -8.13 -6.14
CA ALA A 260 9.89 -8.39 -6.66
C ALA A 260 9.89 -8.79 -8.15
N SER A 261 8.89 -9.58 -8.58
CA SER A 261 8.70 -9.94 -9.99
C SER A 261 8.33 -8.73 -10.83
N LEU A 262 7.44 -7.88 -10.34
CA LEU A 262 7.04 -6.64 -11.00
C LEU A 262 8.25 -5.72 -11.14
N SER A 263 8.98 -5.44 -10.05
CA SER A 263 10.15 -4.57 -10.02
C SER A 263 11.18 -4.95 -11.09
N ARG A 264 11.55 -6.24 -11.20
CA ARG A 264 12.50 -6.73 -12.22
C ARG A 264 12.02 -6.57 -13.67
N ALA A 265 10.71 -6.54 -13.90
CA ALA A 265 10.12 -6.42 -15.23
C ALA A 265 10.01 -4.97 -15.71
N ILE A 266 10.23 -3.97 -14.83
CA ILE A 266 10.11 -2.56 -15.18
C ILE A 266 11.27 -2.14 -16.08
N ARG A 267 10.92 -1.42 -17.15
CA ARG A 267 11.84 -0.86 -18.15
C ARG A 267 11.60 0.62 -18.41
N ARG A 268 10.39 1.09 -18.10
CA ARG A 268 10.00 2.49 -18.30
C ARG A 268 8.99 2.93 -17.27
N LEU A 269 9.16 4.16 -16.80
CA LEU A 269 8.31 4.81 -15.82
C LEU A 269 7.65 6.03 -16.44
N GLU A 270 6.35 6.19 -16.19
CA GLU A 270 5.64 7.45 -16.45
C GLU A 270 4.89 7.89 -15.19
N TRP A 271 4.64 9.18 -15.06
CA TRP A 271 3.79 9.72 -14.00
C TRP A 271 2.92 10.87 -14.51
N ARG A 272 1.83 11.14 -13.79
CA ARG A 272 0.89 12.23 -14.03
C ARG A 272 0.55 12.86 -12.69
N GLU A 273 0.88 14.14 -12.53
CA GLU A 273 0.53 14.92 -11.34
C GLU A 273 -0.98 15.16 -11.24
N THR A 274 -1.48 15.23 -10.02
CA THR A 274 -2.86 15.64 -9.71
C THR A 274 -2.87 16.76 -8.67
N GLY A 275 -4.02 17.44 -8.54
CA GLY A 275 -4.19 18.51 -7.56
C GLY A 275 -4.25 17.99 -6.13
N GLY A 276 -4.77 16.79 -5.93
CA GLY A 276 -4.88 16.15 -4.62
C GLY A 276 -5.10 14.64 -4.74
N GLU A 277 -5.48 14.04 -3.62
CA GLU A 277 -5.72 12.61 -3.47
C GLU A 277 -6.94 12.14 -4.28
N ILE A 278 -8.03 12.91 -4.30
CA ILE A 278 -9.28 12.53 -4.98
C ILE A 278 -9.04 12.50 -6.49
N GLY A 279 -8.30 13.47 -7.03
CA GLY A 279 -7.87 13.48 -8.41
C GLY A 279 -6.97 12.30 -8.76
N ALA A 280 -6.07 11.88 -7.85
CA ALA A 280 -5.23 10.70 -8.03
C ALA A 280 -6.08 9.41 -8.05
N LEU A 281 -7.06 9.29 -7.15
CA LEU A 281 -8.03 8.19 -7.10
C LEU A 281 -8.84 8.08 -8.40
N LEU A 282 -9.45 9.18 -8.84
CA LEU A 282 -10.26 9.26 -10.05
C LEU A 282 -9.43 8.95 -11.31
N LEU A 283 -8.21 9.48 -11.39
CA LEU A 283 -7.31 9.26 -12.51
C LEU A 283 -6.81 7.81 -12.55
N GLU A 284 -6.43 7.22 -11.42
CA GLU A 284 -6.01 5.82 -11.32
C GLU A 284 -7.14 4.89 -11.78
N ALA A 285 -8.36 5.08 -11.23
CA ALA A 285 -9.53 4.27 -11.57
C ALA A 285 -9.83 4.32 -13.08
N ARG A 286 -9.74 5.51 -13.69
CA ARG A 286 -9.90 5.67 -15.14
C ARG A 286 -8.79 4.96 -15.92
N LEU A 287 -7.53 5.22 -15.60
CA LEU A 287 -6.39 4.69 -16.36
C LEU A 287 -6.32 3.16 -16.31
N ILE A 288 -6.64 2.54 -15.17
CA ILE A 288 -6.71 1.08 -15.07
C ILE A 288 -7.80 0.50 -15.98
N LYS A 289 -8.95 1.17 -16.09
CA LYS A 289 -10.05 0.73 -16.95
C LYS A 289 -9.74 0.92 -18.44
N THR A 290 -9.11 2.04 -18.80
CA THR A 290 -8.74 2.34 -20.19
C THR A 290 -7.55 1.49 -20.66
N LEU A 291 -6.52 1.32 -19.84
CA LEU A 291 -5.26 0.69 -20.23
C LEU A 291 -5.14 -0.78 -19.80
N GLN A 292 -6.03 -1.29 -18.95
CA GLN A 292 -6.13 -2.70 -18.55
C GLN A 292 -4.77 -3.35 -18.17
N PRO A 293 -3.99 -2.75 -17.25
CA PRO A 293 -2.63 -3.22 -16.93
C PRO A 293 -2.60 -4.66 -16.40
N LEU A 294 -1.51 -5.38 -16.67
CA LEU A 294 -1.41 -6.82 -16.38
C LEU A 294 -1.62 -7.15 -14.89
N HIS A 295 -1.10 -6.33 -13.97
CA HIS A 295 -1.08 -6.62 -12.54
C HIS A 295 -2.24 -6.02 -11.72
N ASN A 296 -2.98 -5.01 -12.21
CA ASN A 296 -4.13 -4.43 -11.48
C ASN A 296 -5.41 -5.27 -11.60
N GLN A 297 -5.41 -6.51 -11.10
CA GLN A 297 -6.52 -7.46 -11.30
C GLN A 297 -7.86 -7.04 -10.64
N ARG A 298 -7.83 -6.28 -9.53
CA ARG A 298 -9.05 -5.91 -8.78
C ARG A 298 -9.88 -4.85 -9.51
N LEU A 299 -9.25 -3.74 -9.89
CA LEU A 299 -9.91 -2.60 -10.55
C LEU A 299 -10.25 -2.86 -12.04
N ARG A 300 -9.70 -3.92 -12.64
CA ARG A 300 -10.06 -4.35 -14.01
C ARG A 300 -11.40 -5.09 -14.11
N ARG A 301 -11.93 -5.62 -13.00
CA ARG A 301 -12.94 -6.70 -13.03
C ARG A 301 -14.40 -6.27 -13.09
N ASN A 302 -14.73 -4.98 -13.08
CA ASN A 302 -16.12 -4.54 -13.13
C ASN A 302 -16.63 -4.45 -14.57
N ALA A 303 -16.67 -5.59 -15.26
CA ALA A 303 -17.27 -5.68 -16.59
C ALA A 303 -18.81 -5.72 -16.55
N ARG A 304 -19.40 -6.00 -15.37
CA ARG A 304 -20.84 -6.00 -15.13
C ARG A 304 -21.18 -5.55 -13.72
N LEU A 305 -22.11 -4.61 -13.60
CA LEU A 305 -22.74 -4.22 -12.34
C LEU A 305 -24.14 -4.81 -12.20
N TYR A 306 -24.52 -5.08 -10.95
CA TYR A 306 -25.83 -5.57 -10.57
C TYR A 306 -26.41 -4.70 -9.46
N SER A 307 -27.71 -4.45 -9.51
CA SER A 307 -28.44 -3.71 -8.47
C SER A 307 -29.78 -4.37 -8.22
N TRP A 308 -30.28 -4.27 -7.00
CA TRP A 308 -31.68 -4.57 -6.74
C TRP A 308 -32.53 -3.38 -7.14
N GLU A 309 -33.71 -3.65 -7.67
CA GLU A 309 -34.78 -2.70 -7.92
C GLU A 309 -36.03 -3.25 -7.23
N MET A 310 -36.88 -2.38 -6.69
CA MET A 310 -38.16 -2.77 -6.11
C MET A 310 -39.32 -2.24 -6.96
N PRO A 311 -39.71 -2.94 -8.05
CA PRO A 311 -40.77 -2.45 -8.92
C PRO A 311 -42.10 -2.33 -8.18
N PRO A 312 -42.94 -1.33 -8.49
CA PRO A 312 -44.29 -1.23 -7.96
C PRO A 312 -45.09 -2.53 -8.15
N GLY A 313 -45.84 -2.95 -7.13
CA GLY A 313 -46.74 -4.10 -7.19
C GLY A 313 -46.11 -5.50 -7.10
N LEU A 314 -44.78 -5.63 -7.06
CA LEU A 314 -44.12 -6.93 -6.89
C LEU A 314 -43.82 -7.27 -5.42
N ALA A 315 -44.04 -8.51 -4.98
CA ALA A 315 -43.72 -8.90 -3.61
C ALA A 315 -42.22 -9.01 -3.30
N ALA A 316 -41.34 -8.95 -4.31
CA ALA A 316 -39.92 -9.18 -4.16
C ALA A 316 -39.10 -8.26 -5.09
N PRO A 317 -37.87 -7.89 -4.69
CA PRO A 317 -36.99 -7.10 -5.53
C PRO A 317 -36.53 -7.91 -6.75
N ARG A 318 -36.25 -7.20 -7.84
CA ARG A 318 -35.68 -7.75 -9.07
C ARG A 318 -34.21 -7.38 -9.17
N LEU A 319 -33.38 -8.32 -9.55
CA LEU A 319 -31.99 -8.06 -9.85
C LEU A 319 -31.88 -7.51 -11.27
N ARG A 320 -31.36 -6.30 -11.41
CA ARG A 320 -31.04 -5.65 -12.68
C ARG A 320 -29.54 -5.69 -12.95
N SER A 321 -29.16 -5.53 -14.20
CA SER A 321 -27.76 -5.36 -14.60
C SER A 321 -27.56 -4.07 -15.37
N ASP A 322 -26.31 -3.64 -15.49
CA ASP A 322 -25.90 -2.51 -16.33
C ASP A 322 -26.20 -2.68 -17.84
N ARG A 323 -26.60 -3.88 -18.28
CA ARG A 323 -27.07 -4.12 -19.65
C ARG A 323 -28.46 -3.60 -19.93
N ASP A 324 -29.31 -3.55 -18.89
CA ASP A 324 -30.74 -3.30 -19.01
C ASP A 324 -31.20 -2.16 -18.10
N THR A 325 -30.28 -1.50 -17.41
CA THR A 325 -30.53 -0.42 -16.46
C THR A 325 -29.39 0.58 -16.47
N ASP A 326 -29.72 1.87 -16.47
CA ASP A 326 -28.77 2.95 -16.30
C ASP A 326 -28.50 3.23 -14.83
N PHE A 327 -27.30 2.89 -14.36
CA PHE A 327 -26.88 3.12 -12.97
C PHE A 327 -26.55 4.59 -12.70
N SER A 328 -26.36 5.41 -13.74
CA SER A 328 -26.07 6.85 -13.59
C SER A 328 -27.29 7.65 -13.14
N ARG A 329 -28.50 7.10 -13.29
CA ARG A 329 -29.79 7.70 -12.91
C ARG A 329 -30.53 6.82 -11.90
N PRO A 330 -30.00 6.66 -10.66
CA PRO A 330 -30.33 5.52 -9.80
C PRO A 330 -31.65 5.66 -9.02
N SER A 331 -32.69 6.30 -9.55
CA SER A 331 -33.86 6.73 -8.74
C SER A 331 -34.66 5.59 -8.06
N ALA A 332 -34.33 4.32 -8.28
CA ALA A 332 -34.88 3.17 -7.55
C ALA A 332 -33.89 1.99 -7.45
N LEU A 333 -32.59 2.25 -7.38
CA LEU A 333 -31.54 1.22 -7.33
C LEU A 333 -30.95 1.05 -5.92
N TYR A 334 -30.87 -0.21 -5.48
CA TYR A 334 -30.40 -0.62 -4.17
C TYR A 334 -29.11 -1.44 -4.32
N GLY A 335 -28.01 -0.79 -4.00
CA GLY A 335 -26.65 -1.32 -4.07
C GLY A 335 -26.11 -1.38 -5.50
N ALA A 336 -24.79 -1.45 -5.60
CA ALA A 336 -24.10 -1.74 -6.85
C ALA A 336 -23.06 -2.83 -6.57
N PHE A 337 -23.26 -3.99 -7.20
CA PHE A 337 -22.52 -5.21 -6.90
C PHE A 337 -21.75 -5.70 -8.12
N PRO A 338 -20.51 -6.19 -7.94
CA PRO A 338 -19.67 -6.66 -9.06
C PRO A 338 -20.09 -8.04 -9.60
N SER A 339 -21.05 -8.70 -8.97
CA SER A 339 -21.58 -9.98 -9.42
C SER A 339 -22.98 -10.25 -8.86
N ARG A 340 -23.75 -11.09 -9.57
CA ARG A 340 -25.03 -11.62 -9.08
C ARG A 340 -24.91 -12.31 -7.72
N ALA A 341 -23.83 -13.07 -7.50
CA ALA A 341 -23.59 -13.75 -6.22
C ALA A 341 -23.38 -12.76 -5.07
N ALA A 342 -22.67 -11.65 -5.31
CA ALA A 342 -22.49 -10.59 -4.32
C ALA A 342 -23.83 -9.89 -3.99
N ALA A 343 -24.65 -9.60 -5.01
CA ALA A 343 -25.98 -9.02 -4.81
C ALA A 343 -26.93 -9.94 -4.02
N GLU A 344 -26.96 -11.23 -4.35
CA GLU A 344 -27.75 -12.24 -3.63
C GLU A 344 -27.26 -12.44 -2.19
N SER A 345 -25.94 -12.40 -1.97
CA SER A 345 -25.37 -12.46 -0.61
C SER A 345 -25.76 -11.25 0.24
N ALA A 346 -25.76 -10.05 -0.34
CA ALA A 346 -26.18 -8.84 0.36
C ALA A 346 -27.68 -8.88 0.72
N LEU A 347 -28.54 -9.34 -0.19
CA LEU A 347 -29.97 -9.49 0.10
C LEU A 347 -30.23 -10.56 1.16
N ARG A 348 -29.46 -11.66 1.18
CA ARG A 348 -29.53 -12.67 2.26
C ARG A 348 -29.13 -12.10 3.61
N ALA A 349 -28.09 -11.28 3.66
CA ALA A 349 -27.66 -10.63 4.91
C ALA A 349 -28.78 -9.73 5.46
N LEU A 350 -29.38 -8.88 4.63
CA LEU A 350 -30.56 -8.08 5.02
C LEU A 350 -31.73 -8.96 5.46
N ALA A 351 -31.97 -10.08 4.77
CA ALA A 351 -33.07 -10.97 5.13
C ALA A 351 -32.87 -11.59 6.52
N GLN A 352 -31.64 -11.94 6.88
CA GLN A 352 -31.30 -12.47 8.19
C GLN A 352 -31.39 -11.41 9.29
N GLU A 353 -30.83 -10.22 9.03
CA GLU A 353 -30.84 -9.10 9.96
C GLU A 353 -32.26 -8.62 10.27
N HIS A 354 -33.09 -8.46 9.24
CA HIS A 354 -34.44 -7.93 9.38
C HIS A 354 -35.51 -9.01 9.46
N GLY A 355 -35.15 -10.30 9.55
CA GLY A 355 -36.10 -11.41 9.64
C GLY A 355 -37.08 -11.51 8.47
N LEU A 356 -36.62 -11.23 7.25
CA LEU A 356 -37.40 -11.30 6.02
C LEU A 356 -37.47 -12.74 5.49
N CYS A 357 -38.58 -13.08 4.82
CA CYS A 357 -38.76 -14.40 4.25
C CYS A 357 -37.91 -14.60 2.97
N GLU A 358 -36.81 -15.36 3.06
CA GLU A 358 -35.92 -15.67 1.92
C GLU A 358 -36.64 -16.32 0.73
N SER A 359 -37.70 -17.09 1.01
CA SER A 359 -38.58 -17.65 -0.01
C SER A 359 -39.36 -16.59 -0.78
N THR A 360 -39.99 -15.63 -0.07
CA THR A 360 -40.72 -14.53 -0.69
C THR A 360 -39.77 -13.64 -1.49
N LEU A 361 -38.54 -13.43 -0.98
CA LEU A 361 -37.45 -12.74 -1.68
C LEU A 361 -36.86 -13.54 -2.87
N ARG A 362 -37.33 -14.77 -3.13
CA ARG A 362 -36.86 -15.66 -4.20
C ARG A 362 -35.39 -16.08 -4.08
N LEU A 363 -34.83 -16.00 -2.89
CA LEU A 363 -33.48 -16.47 -2.56
C LEU A 363 -33.47 -17.99 -2.27
N GLU A 364 -34.61 -18.53 -1.84
CA GLU A 364 -34.83 -19.96 -1.65
C GLU A 364 -35.88 -20.46 -2.66
N ARG A 365 -35.65 -21.64 -3.26
CA ARG A 365 -36.64 -22.25 -4.16
C ARG A 365 -37.77 -22.86 -3.34
N HIS A 366 -38.99 -22.35 -3.53
CA HIS A 366 -40.20 -23.00 -3.04
C HIS A 366 -40.45 -24.33 -3.76
N LYS A 367 -40.67 -25.41 -2.99
CA LYS A 367 -41.14 -26.69 -3.55
C LYS A 367 -42.64 -26.68 -3.84
N ARG A 368 -43.46 -26.05 -2.97
CA ARG A 368 -44.92 -25.85 -3.10
C ARG A 368 -45.34 -24.56 -2.38
N ALA A 369 -46.46 -23.94 -2.79
CA ALA A 369 -47.04 -22.78 -2.11
C ALA A 369 -47.48 -23.16 -0.68
N GLY A 370 -47.29 -22.27 0.30
CA GLY A 370 -47.65 -22.48 1.70
C GLY A 370 -46.70 -23.37 2.52
N THR A 371 -45.57 -23.82 1.95
CA THR A 371 -44.54 -24.56 2.72
C THR A 371 -43.57 -23.58 3.42
N PRO A 372 -43.21 -23.78 4.70
CA PRO A 372 -42.30 -22.88 5.40
C PRO A 372 -40.87 -22.94 4.84
N CYS A 373 -40.27 -21.77 4.63
CA CYS A 373 -38.86 -21.65 4.25
C CYS A 373 -37.92 -22.07 5.40
N PHE A 374 -36.65 -22.34 5.09
CA PHE A 374 -35.68 -22.77 6.10
C PHE A 374 -35.54 -21.74 7.24
N ALA A 375 -35.52 -20.45 6.90
CA ALA A 375 -35.48 -19.38 7.90
C ALA A 375 -36.71 -19.39 8.83
N HIS A 376 -37.91 -19.68 8.33
CA HIS A 376 -39.11 -19.78 9.17
C HIS A 376 -39.08 -21.02 10.08
N GLN A 377 -38.58 -22.15 9.59
CA GLN A 377 -38.41 -23.35 10.40
C GLN A 377 -37.49 -23.10 11.60
N LEU A 378 -36.49 -22.24 11.43
CA LEU A 378 -35.60 -21.78 12.50
C LEU A 378 -36.13 -20.58 13.30
N GLN A 379 -37.37 -20.14 13.10
CA GLN A 379 -37.96 -18.95 13.72
C GLN A 379 -37.17 -17.65 13.45
N ARG A 380 -36.50 -17.57 12.30
CA ARG A 380 -35.69 -16.41 11.86
C ARG A 380 -36.40 -15.53 10.83
N CYS A 381 -37.66 -15.81 10.48
CA CYS A 381 -38.47 -14.89 9.67
C CYS A 381 -39.95 -14.93 10.07
N ALA A 382 -40.67 -13.85 9.76
CA ALA A 382 -42.07 -13.67 10.14
C ALA A 382 -43.08 -14.53 9.35
N GLY A 383 -42.62 -15.33 8.38
CA GLY A 383 -43.44 -16.37 7.78
C GLY A 383 -44.38 -15.90 6.67
N ALA A 384 -43.99 -14.91 5.86
CA ALA A 384 -44.74 -14.52 4.66
C ALA A 384 -45.03 -15.71 3.71
N CYS A 385 -44.10 -16.65 3.59
CA CYS A 385 -44.27 -17.88 2.78
C CYS A 385 -45.43 -18.80 3.22
N VAL A 386 -45.88 -18.70 4.47
CA VAL A 386 -46.98 -19.49 5.05
C VAL A 386 -48.22 -18.64 5.36
N GLY A 387 -48.23 -17.38 4.93
CA GLY A 387 -49.34 -16.45 5.16
C GLY A 387 -49.46 -15.90 6.59
N LYS A 388 -48.46 -16.13 7.46
CA LYS A 388 -48.43 -15.53 8.81
C LYS A 388 -48.17 -14.03 8.80
N GLU A 389 -47.40 -13.58 7.81
CA GLU A 389 -47.14 -12.17 7.54
C GLU A 389 -47.82 -11.82 6.21
N PRO A 390 -48.69 -10.80 6.16
CA PRO A 390 -49.29 -10.32 4.92
C PRO A 390 -48.21 -9.88 3.91
N ALA A 391 -48.43 -10.16 2.62
CA ALA A 391 -47.47 -9.84 1.57
C ALA A 391 -47.14 -8.33 1.47
N ALA A 392 -48.11 -7.47 1.78
CA ALA A 392 -47.92 -6.01 1.81
C ALA A 392 -46.98 -5.56 2.95
N GLU A 393 -47.11 -6.16 4.14
CA GLU A 393 -46.24 -5.87 5.28
C GLU A 393 -44.80 -6.36 5.04
N HIS A 394 -44.67 -7.58 4.51
CA HIS A 394 -43.37 -8.13 4.11
C HIS A 394 -42.68 -7.25 3.05
N ARG A 395 -43.45 -6.75 2.07
CA ARG A 395 -42.95 -5.79 1.07
C ARG A 395 -42.44 -4.50 1.72
N ALA A 396 -43.22 -3.88 2.60
CA ALA A 396 -42.83 -2.62 3.25
C ALA A 396 -41.54 -2.79 4.08
N ARG A 397 -41.41 -3.90 4.80
CA ARG A 397 -40.18 -4.23 5.55
C ARG A 397 -39.00 -4.47 4.62
N THR A 398 -39.23 -5.12 3.47
CA THR A 398 -38.19 -5.33 2.45
C THR A 398 -37.71 -4.01 1.87
N GLU A 399 -38.61 -3.08 1.55
CA GLU A 399 -38.27 -1.73 1.07
C GLU A 399 -37.46 -0.94 2.12
N SER A 400 -37.88 -1.00 3.38
CA SER A 400 -37.17 -0.37 4.50
C SER A 400 -35.75 -0.95 4.68
N ALA A 401 -35.60 -2.28 4.63
CA ALA A 401 -34.30 -2.94 4.69
C ALA A 401 -33.39 -2.56 3.51
N LEU A 402 -33.95 -2.53 2.29
CA LEU A 402 -33.21 -2.14 1.09
C LEU A 402 -32.77 -0.67 1.10
N ALA A 403 -33.49 0.22 1.78
CA ALA A 403 -33.13 1.63 1.86
C ALA A 403 -31.71 1.86 2.42
N SER A 404 -31.22 0.96 3.28
CA SER A 404 -29.85 1.00 3.83
C SER A 404 -28.75 0.92 2.76
N MET A 405 -29.04 0.33 1.59
CA MET A 405 -28.11 0.19 0.47
C MET A 405 -28.50 1.04 -0.74
N ALA A 406 -29.48 1.94 -0.61
CA ALA A 406 -29.94 2.78 -1.71
C ALA A 406 -28.79 3.61 -2.30
N LEU A 407 -28.67 3.58 -3.63
CA LEU A 407 -27.74 4.45 -4.33
C LEU A 407 -28.26 5.89 -4.27
N ARG A 408 -27.36 6.85 -4.01
CA ARG A 408 -27.74 8.26 -3.92
C ARG A 408 -28.02 8.82 -5.31
N PRO A 409 -29.15 9.51 -5.52
CA PRO A 409 -29.40 10.19 -6.78
C PRO A 409 -28.34 11.28 -7.01
N TRP A 410 -28.04 11.54 -8.28
CA TRP A 410 -27.22 12.69 -8.64
C TRP A 410 -27.92 13.97 -8.18
N PRO A 411 -27.28 14.81 -7.34
CA PRO A 411 -27.99 15.91 -6.69
C PRO A 411 -28.03 17.19 -7.54
N PHE A 412 -27.41 17.20 -8.71
CA PHE A 412 -27.32 18.37 -9.58
C PHE A 412 -28.23 18.23 -10.82
N PRO A 413 -28.78 19.34 -11.37
CA PRO A 413 -29.66 19.31 -12.53
C PRO A 413 -28.95 19.02 -13.88
N GLY A 414 -27.62 18.87 -13.85
CA GLY A 414 -26.76 18.68 -15.01
C GLY A 414 -25.30 18.43 -14.61
N PRO A 415 -24.36 18.59 -15.56
CA PRO A 415 -22.92 18.43 -15.31
C PRO A 415 -22.39 19.54 -14.40
N VAL A 416 -21.38 19.20 -13.60
CA VAL A 416 -20.70 20.14 -12.71
C VAL A 416 -19.18 20.05 -12.85
N ALA A 417 -18.51 21.16 -12.60
CA ALA A 417 -17.07 21.24 -12.41
C ALA A 417 -16.77 21.45 -10.92
N TRP A 418 -15.83 20.69 -10.38
CA TRP A 418 -15.42 20.78 -8.98
C TRP A 418 -13.89 20.68 -8.87
N ARG A 419 -13.29 21.22 -7.81
CA ARG A 419 -11.84 21.16 -7.58
C ARG A 419 -11.55 20.90 -6.11
N GLU A 420 -10.48 20.16 -5.85
CA GLU A 420 -10.05 19.75 -4.50
C GLU A 420 -9.41 20.88 -3.67
N GLY A 421 -9.06 22.00 -4.29
CA GLY A 421 -8.31 23.06 -3.65
C GLY A 421 -8.29 24.33 -4.48
N ARG A 422 -7.57 25.35 -4.00
CA ARG A 422 -7.46 26.66 -4.67
C ARG A 422 -6.11 26.83 -5.35
N GLY A 423 -6.09 27.54 -6.48
CA GLY A 423 -4.87 27.85 -7.25
C GLY A 423 -4.72 27.04 -8.52
N ALA A 424 -3.77 27.43 -9.38
CA ALA A 424 -3.55 26.85 -10.70
C ALA A 424 -3.10 25.37 -10.69
N ARG A 425 -2.70 24.86 -9.52
CA ARG A 425 -2.23 23.48 -9.33
C ARG A 425 -3.35 22.48 -9.06
N HIS A 426 -4.59 22.94 -8.86
CA HIS A 426 -5.76 22.08 -8.64
C HIS A 426 -6.68 22.15 -9.87
N PRO A 427 -6.65 21.14 -10.75
CA PRO A 427 -7.49 21.13 -11.93
C PRO A 427 -8.97 20.99 -11.54
N TRP A 428 -9.83 21.41 -12.46
CA TRP A 428 -11.28 21.25 -12.37
C TRP A 428 -11.67 19.88 -12.87
N HIS A 429 -12.21 19.05 -12.00
CA HIS A 429 -12.85 17.77 -12.31
C HIS A 429 -14.27 17.98 -12.81
N VAL A 430 -14.60 17.38 -13.95
CA VAL A 430 -15.93 17.44 -14.56
C VAL A 430 -16.66 16.14 -14.28
N LEU A 431 -17.86 16.27 -13.72
CA LEU A 431 -18.70 15.19 -13.23
C LEU A 431 -20.12 15.35 -13.75
N GLU A 432 -20.75 14.24 -14.12
CA GLU A 432 -22.16 14.21 -14.51
C GLU A 432 -22.77 12.86 -14.16
N ASN A 433 -23.91 12.83 -13.46
CA ASN A 433 -24.60 11.58 -13.11
C ASN A 433 -23.68 10.52 -12.47
N TRP A 434 -22.84 10.95 -11.51
CA TRP A 434 -21.80 10.13 -10.87
C TRP A 434 -20.72 9.56 -11.81
N CYS A 435 -20.68 10.04 -13.06
CA CYS A 435 -19.67 9.68 -14.04
C CYS A 435 -18.56 10.73 -14.06
N TYR A 436 -17.31 10.29 -14.11
CA TYR A 436 -16.15 11.18 -14.22
C TYR A 436 -15.79 11.43 -15.69
N LEU A 437 -15.93 12.68 -16.15
CA LEU A 437 -15.68 13.08 -17.56
C LEU A 437 -14.23 13.54 -17.80
N GLY A 438 -13.57 14.08 -16.78
CA GLY A 438 -12.12 14.35 -16.79
C GLY A 438 -11.72 15.52 -15.95
N SER A 439 -10.48 15.97 -16.14
CA SER A 439 -9.95 17.16 -15.47
C SER A 439 -9.45 18.18 -16.50
N ALA A 440 -9.65 19.46 -16.21
CA ALA A 440 -9.20 20.58 -17.00
C ALA A 440 -8.39 21.57 -16.14
N PRO A 441 -7.35 22.23 -16.67
CA PRO A 441 -6.52 23.15 -15.88
C PRO A 441 -7.28 24.41 -15.46
N THR A 442 -8.27 24.83 -16.24
CA THR A 442 -9.08 26.03 -15.98
C THR A 442 -10.57 25.70 -16.11
N LEU A 443 -11.42 26.48 -15.43
CA LEU A 443 -12.86 26.35 -15.53
C LEU A 443 -13.36 26.64 -16.96
N ALA A 444 -12.69 27.51 -17.71
CA ALA A 444 -13.05 27.82 -19.08
C ALA A 444 -12.84 26.64 -20.05
N ALA A 445 -11.94 25.71 -19.72
CA ALA A 445 -11.64 24.52 -20.53
C ALA A 445 -12.50 23.29 -20.16
N THR A 446 -13.32 23.36 -19.11
CA THR A 446 -14.19 22.23 -18.73
C THR A 446 -15.27 21.87 -19.76
N PRO A 447 -15.82 22.80 -20.57
CA PRO A 447 -16.78 22.45 -21.61
C PRO A 447 -16.24 21.44 -22.64
N ASP A 448 -14.94 21.40 -22.91
CA ASP A 448 -14.30 20.47 -23.86
C ASP A 448 -14.34 19.00 -23.39
N LEU A 449 -14.69 18.78 -22.12
CA LEU A 449 -14.86 17.46 -21.53
C LEU A 449 -16.30 16.97 -21.63
N LEU A 450 -17.24 17.85 -21.96
CA LEU A 450 -18.66 17.49 -22.15
C LEU A 450 -18.82 16.69 -23.45
N GLY A 451 -19.70 15.68 -23.43
CA GLY A 451 -19.93 14.80 -24.57
C GLY A 451 -18.90 13.67 -24.73
N ARG A 452 -17.92 13.56 -23.83
CA ARG A 452 -17.10 12.35 -23.72
C ARG A 452 -17.95 11.19 -23.22
N HIS A 453 -17.79 10.01 -23.81
CA HIS A 453 -18.43 8.80 -23.31
C HIS A 453 -17.94 8.51 -21.89
N ALA A 454 -18.87 8.51 -20.93
CA ALA A 454 -18.63 8.05 -19.58
C ALA A 454 -19.80 7.18 -19.13
N SER A 455 -19.48 6.06 -18.52
CA SER A 455 -20.45 5.15 -17.91
C SER A 455 -20.39 5.29 -16.40
N PHE A 456 -21.50 4.99 -15.73
CA PHE A 456 -21.49 4.84 -14.28
C PHE A 456 -20.43 3.83 -13.87
N ASP A 457 -19.66 4.18 -12.87
CA ASP A 457 -18.57 3.38 -12.37
C ASP A 457 -18.62 3.33 -10.86
N LEU A 458 -18.62 2.12 -10.31
CA LEU A 458 -18.74 1.90 -8.87
C LEU A 458 -17.57 2.52 -8.10
N ASP A 459 -16.35 2.42 -8.62
CA ASP A 459 -15.18 3.00 -7.97
C ASP A 459 -15.30 4.53 -7.94
N THR A 460 -15.69 5.15 -9.05
CA THR A 460 -15.95 6.61 -9.13
C THR A 460 -17.03 7.03 -8.13
N TYR A 461 -18.15 6.31 -8.05
CA TYR A 461 -19.21 6.59 -7.09
C TYR A 461 -18.70 6.49 -5.65
N GLN A 462 -17.94 5.44 -5.32
CA GLN A 462 -17.36 5.24 -3.98
C GLN A 462 -16.30 6.28 -3.61
N ILE A 463 -15.54 6.78 -4.59
CA ILE A 463 -14.58 7.86 -4.40
C ILE A 463 -15.30 9.18 -4.09
N LEU A 464 -16.40 9.49 -4.80
CA LEU A 464 -17.07 10.79 -4.70
C LEU A 464 -18.08 10.88 -3.56
N LEU A 465 -18.74 9.76 -3.21
CA LEU A 465 -19.82 9.73 -2.22
C LEU A 465 -19.41 10.29 -0.84
N PRO A 466 -18.23 9.97 -0.27
CA PRO A 466 -17.77 10.55 0.99
C PRO A 466 -17.56 12.07 0.95
N HIS A 467 -17.43 12.66 -0.25
CA HIS A 467 -17.19 14.08 -0.45
C HIS A 467 -18.43 14.85 -0.92
N LEU A 468 -19.61 14.21 -0.89
CA LEU A 468 -20.85 14.77 -1.43
C LEU A 468 -21.18 16.16 -0.88
N ASP A 469 -21.01 16.39 0.43
CA ASP A 469 -21.32 17.69 1.04
C ASP A 469 -20.40 18.80 0.52
N VAL A 470 -19.12 18.49 0.30
CA VAL A 470 -18.15 19.42 -0.31
C VAL A 470 -18.49 19.68 -1.77
N LEU A 471 -18.88 18.64 -2.52
CA LEU A 471 -19.34 18.82 -3.90
C LEU A 471 -20.57 19.73 -3.95
N LEU A 472 -21.57 19.52 -3.07
CA LEU A 472 -22.78 20.35 -3.01
C LEU A 472 -22.47 21.82 -2.72
N ALA A 473 -21.50 22.08 -1.84
CA ALA A 473 -21.11 23.44 -1.47
C ALA A 473 -20.26 24.14 -2.56
N GLU A 474 -19.36 23.41 -3.22
CA GLU A 474 -18.29 24.02 -4.01
C GLU A 474 -18.36 23.79 -5.52
N ALA A 475 -19.17 22.84 -5.99
CA ALA A 475 -19.28 22.56 -7.42
C ALA A 475 -19.85 23.77 -8.19
N ARG A 476 -19.46 23.88 -9.46
CA ARG A 476 -19.91 24.91 -10.39
C ARG A 476 -20.73 24.24 -11.49
N PRO A 477 -21.99 24.66 -11.70
CA PRO A 477 -22.80 24.10 -12.77
C PRO A 477 -22.15 24.43 -14.12
N LEU A 478 -22.18 23.47 -15.03
CA LEU A 478 -21.77 23.65 -16.41
C LEU A 478 -23.00 23.69 -17.32
N PRO A 479 -22.94 24.38 -18.49
CA PRO A 479 -23.98 24.29 -19.48
C PRO A 479 -24.18 22.83 -19.89
N ARG A 480 -25.44 22.42 -20.08
CA ARG A 480 -25.76 21.04 -20.48
C ARG A 480 -25.02 20.69 -21.76
N GLY A 481 -24.17 19.66 -21.68
CA GLY A 481 -23.70 18.97 -22.89
C GLY A 481 -24.88 18.35 -23.63
N ARG A 482 -24.68 17.99 -24.90
CA ARG A 482 -25.65 17.22 -25.70
C ARG A 482 -26.24 16.07 -24.88
N GLU A 483 -27.50 15.74 -25.16
CA GLU A 483 -28.25 14.67 -24.53
C GLU A 483 -27.43 13.37 -24.46
N PHE A 484 -27.18 12.88 -23.24
CA PHE A 484 -26.48 11.63 -23.00
C PHE A 484 -27.30 10.46 -23.55
N VAL A 485 -26.75 9.75 -24.53
CA VAL A 485 -27.31 8.51 -25.07
C VAL A 485 -26.57 7.33 -24.43
N LEU A 486 -27.32 6.47 -23.73
CA LEU A 486 -26.83 5.17 -23.28
C LEU A 486 -26.62 4.28 -24.50
N GLU A 487 -25.38 4.15 -24.95
CA GLU A 487 -25.03 3.05 -25.85
C GLU A 487 -24.65 1.84 -25.01
N ALA A 488 -25.33 0.73 -25.26
CA ALA A 488 -25.01 -0.56 -24.66
C ALA A 488 -23.51 -0.87 -24.86
N PRO A 489 -22.81 -1.43 -23.85
CA PRO A 489 -21.39 -1.72 -23.98
C PRO A 489 -21.13 -2.57 -25.22
N GLN A 490 -20.34 -2.04 -26.16
CA GLN A 490 -19.95 -2.81 -27.34
C GLN A 490 -19.26 -4.10 -26.87
N ALA A 491 -19.76 -5.22 -27.36
CA ALA A 491 -19.14 -6.51 -27.13
C ALA A 491 -17.68 -6.42 -27.61
N THR A 492 -16.74 -6.53 -26.68
CA THR A 492 -15.33 -6.68 -27.02
C THR A 492 -15.23 -7.94 -27.86
N LEU A 493 -15.00 -7.80 -29.16
CA LEU A 493 -14.73 -8.92 -30.04
C LEU A 493 -13.50 -9.62 -29.47
N ALA A 494 -13.69 -10.85 -28.98
CA ALA A 494 -12.57 -11.70 -28.62
C ALA A 494 -11.66 -11.83 -29.84
N PRO A 495 -10.33 -11.70 -29.71
CA PRO A 495 -9.43 -11.94 -30.81
C PRO A 495 -9.66 -13.37 -31.31
N THR A 496 -10.08 -13.47 -32.57
CA THR A 496 -10.19 -14.75 -33.27
C THR A 496 -8.83 -15.43 -33.19
N PRO A 497 -8.71 -16.67 -32.67
CA PRO A 497 -7.44 -17.36 -32.70
C PRO A 497 -7.05 -17.53 -34.17
N ALA A 498 -5.90 -16.96 -34.54
CA ALA A 498 -5.31 -17.19 -35.85
C ALA A 498 -5.14 -18.70 -36.02
N HIS A 499 -5.74 -19.25 -37.07
CA HIS A 499 -5.51 -20.63 -37.49
C HIS A 499 -4.03 -20.77 -37.84
N GLY A 500 -3.25 -21.30 -36.89
CA GLY A 500 -1.92 -21.84 -37.14
C GLY A 500 -2.07 -23.21 -37.78
N GLU A 501 -1.46 -23.36 -38.95
CA GLU A 501 -1.42 -24.56 -39.77
C GLU A 501 -1.03 -25.80 -38.96
N ALA A 502 -1.77 -26.88 -39.18
CA ALA A 502 -1.49 -28.19 -38.64
C ALA A 502 -0.19 -28.73 -39.24
N VAL A 503 0.88 -28.75 -38.45
CA VAL A 503 2.04 -29.61 -38.71
C VAL A 503 1.76 -30.97 -38.06
N THR A 504 1.51 -31.96 -38.92
CA THR A 504 1.36 -33.37 -38.57
C THR A 504 2.69 -33.93 -38.05
N GLY A 505 2.69 -34.38 -36.80
CA GLY A 505 3.78 -35.15 -36.21
C GLY A 505 3.22 -36.17 -35.23
N ALA A 506 3.14 -37.43 -35.66
CA ALA A 506 2.70 -38.57 -34.87
C ALA A 506 3.76 -39.01 -33.85
N ALA A 507 3.32 -39.83 -32.89
CA ALA A 507 4.04 -40.52 -31.80
C ALA A 507 3.94 -39.81 -30.43
N ASP A 508 3.66 -40.45 -29.30
CA ASP A 508 3.33 -41.83 -28.95
C ASP A 508 2.62 -41.80 -27.58
N ARG A 509 1.82 -42.81 -27.30
CA ARG A 509 1.02 -42.98 -26.08
C ARG A 509 1.92 -43.39 -24.92
N THR A 510 1.81 -42.72 -23.78
CA THR A 510 1.82 -43.42 -22.47
C THR A 510 0.97 -42.69 -21.45
N VAL A 511 0.03 -43.45 -20.90
CA VAL A 511 -0.91 -43.11 -19.83
C VAL A 511 -0.20 -43.25 -18.48
N SER A 512 -0.32 -42.26 -17.60
CA SER A 512 -0.27 -42.53 -16.15
C SER A 512 -1.22 -41.59 -15.40
N ALA A 513 -2.15 -42.21 -14.69
CA ALA A 513 -3.17 -41.58 -13.88
C ALA A 513 -2.61 -41.27 -12.47
N GLY A 514 -2.61 -40.00 -12.08
CA GLY A 514 -2.28 -39.54 -10.73
C GLY A 514 -3.44 -38.78 -10.11
N ARG A 515 -4.31 -39.47 -9.35
CA ARG A 515 -5.32 -38.85 -8.48
C ARG A 515 -4.63 -38.11 -7.33
N ALA A 516 -4.77 -36.78 -7.25
CA ALA A 516 -4.44 -36.01 -6.05
C ALA A 516 -5.69 -35.27 -5.52
N ARG A 517 -6.12 -35.68 -4.33
CA ARG A 517 -7.22 -35.12 -3.53
C ARG A 517 -6.94 -33.64 -3.19
N ARG A 518 -7.81 -32.71 -3.61
CA ARG A 518 -7.83 -31.34 -3.07
C ARG A 518 -8.61 -31.31 -1.75
N ARG A 519 -7.90 -31.07 -0.64
CA ARG A 519 -8.49 -30.64 0.63
C ARG A 519 -9.05 -29.23 0.47
N ARG A 520 -10.32 -29.03 0.81
CA ARG A 520 -10.94 -27.71 1.01
C ARG A 520 -10.45 -27.17 2.35
N GLN A 521 -9.69 -26.08 2.35
CA GLN A 521 -9.48 -25.26 3.54
C GLN A 521 -10.57 -24.18 3.58
N ALA A 522 -11.18 -24.02 4.75
CA ALA A 522 -12.23 -23.06 5.04
C ALA A 522 -11.69 -21.62 4.92
N ALA A 523 -12.45 -20.75 4.26
CA ALA A 523 -12.20 -19.32 4.23
C ALA A 523 -12.82 -18.69 5.49
N THR A 524 -11.97 -18.11 6.33
CA THR A 524 -12.33 -17.33 7.51
C THR A 524 -12.90 -15.96 7.07
N LEU A 525 -14.02 -15.56 7.66
CA LEU A 525 -14.68 -14.26 7.48
C LEU A 525 -13.81 -13.13 8.08
N PRO A 526 -13.73 -11.94 7.45
CA PRO A 526 -13.26 -10.73 8.12
C PRO A 526 -14.40 -10.10 8.94
N LEU A 527 -14.10 -9.78 10.20
CA LEU A 527 -14.97 -9.05 11.13
C LEU A 527 -15.12 -7.57 10.70
N PRO A 528 -16.26 -6.92 11.01
CA PRO A 528 -16.45 -5.49 10.77
C PRO A 528 -15.67 -4.66 11.78
N PHE A 529 -15.07 -3.58 11.30
CA PHE A 529 -14.56 -2.49 12.14
C PHE A 529 -15.76 -1.73 12.73
N SER A 530 -15.75 -1.58 14.05
CA SER A 530 -16.56 -0.59 14.77
C SER A 530 -15.64 0.55 15.21
N ASP A 531 -16.15 1.78 15.04
CA ASP A 531 -15.78 3.09 15.58
C ASP A 531 -14.35 3.36 16.10
#